data_AF-B7VCT3-F1
#
_entry.id   AF-B7VCT3-F1
#
_cell.length_a   1.000
_cell.length_b   1.000
_cell.length_c   1.000
_cell.angle_alpha   90.00
_cell.angle_beta   90.00
_cell.angle_gamma   90.00
#
_symmetry.space_group_name_H-M   'P 1'
#
loop_
_entity.id
_entity.type
_entity.pdbx_description
1 polymer ?
#
loop_
_entity_poly.entity_id
_entity_poly.type
_entity_poly.pdbx_seq_one_letter_code
_entity_poly.pdbx_strand_id
1 'polypeptide(L)'
;MSEQPVDFEKRLLAMAVFELRVLLSSHLDPNENSQAATAAQVAYCLHNQALATLSGQSFDVAQALDSLNRLEPQLGHAYLQQFRKAVLNVA
;
A
#
# COMPACT_ATOMS: atom_id res chain seq x y z
N MET A 1 -31.63 1.39 1.94
CA MET A 1 -30.17 1.63 1.89
C MET A 1 -29.79 1.64 0.43
N SER A 2 -29.35 2.78 -0.11
CA SER A 2 -28.82 2.83 -1.47
C SER A 2 -27.49 2.08 -1.50
N GLU A 3 -27.40 1.01 -2.27
CA GLU A 3 -26.12 0.38 -2.57
C GLU A 3 -25.23 1.42 -3.26
N GLN A 4 -24.11 1.76 -2.65
CA GLN A 4 -23.11 2.57 -3.35
C GLN A 4 -22.63 1.77 -4.55
N PRO A 5 -22.51 2.40 -5.74
CA PRO A 5 -22.02 1.71 -6.92
C PRO A 5 -20.63 1.13 -6.64
N VAL A 6 -20.45 -0.14 -6.99
CA VAL A 6 -19.18 -0.84 -6.80
C VAL A 6 -18.15 -0.29 -7.78
N ASP A 7 -17.07 0.28 -7.24
CA ASP A 7 -15.93 0.72 -8.03
C ASP A 7 -14.99 -0.47 -8.33
N PHE A 8 -15.13 -1.05 -9.51
CA PHE A 8 -14.36 -2.24 -9.91
C PHE A 8 -12.88 -1.94 -10.15
N GLU A 9 -12.52 -0.75 -10.62
CA GLU A 9 -11.13 -0.36 -10.85
C GLU A 9 -10.38 -0.28 -9.52
N LYS A 10 -10.99 0.38 -8.52
CA LYS A 10 -10.44 0.44 -7.16
C LYS A 10 -10.32 -0.94 -6.53
N ARG A 11 -11.31 -1.82 -6.71
CA ARG A 11 -11.28 -3.19 -6.19
C ARG A 11 -10.20 -4.05 -6.85
N LEU A 12 -10.00 -3.91 -8.17
CA LEU A 12 -8.94 -4.61 -8.88
C LEU A 12 -7.56 -4.25 -8.31
N LEU A 13 -7.29 -2.95 -8.13
CA LEU A 13 -6.02 -2.47 -7.57
C LEU A 13 -5.84 -2.91 -6.11
N ALA A 14 -6.89 -2.84 -5.29
CA ALA A 14 -6.86 -3.34 -3.91
C ALA A 14 -6.58 -4.84 -3.86
N MET A 15 -7.22 -5.63 -4.72
CA MET A 15 -6.96 -7.08 -4.80
C MET A 15 -5.51 -7.36 -5.22
N ALA A 16 -4.98 -6.62 -6.19
CA ALA A 16 -3.58 -6.76 -6.61
C ALA A 16 -2.60 -6.50 -5.46
N VAL A 17 -2.81 -5.44 -4.67
CA VAL A 17 -1.98 -5.14 -3.49
C VAL A 17 -2.09 -6.24 -2.44
N PHE A 18 -3.30 -6.75 -2.20
CA PHE A 18 -3.51 -7.86 -1.27
C PHE A 18 -2.78 -9.13 -1.71
N GLU A 19 -2.89 -9.50 -2.98
CA GLU A 19 -2.19 -10.65 -3.56
C GLU A 19 -0.67 -10.48 -3.51
N LEU A 20 -0.13 -9.30 -3.81
CA LEU A 20 1.30 -9.02 -3.64
C LEU A 20 1.78 -9.27 -2.22
N ARG A 21 0.99 -8.90 -1.20
CA ARG A 21 1.31 -9.19 0.20
C ARG A 21 1.34 -10.69 0.49
N VAL A 22 0.48 -11.49 -0.15
CA VAL A 22 0.46 -12.95 0.01
C VAL A 22 1.66 -13.58 -0.71
N LEU A 23 1.87 -13.23 -1.97
CA LEU A 23 2.94 -13.77 -2.81
C LEU A 23 4.34 -13.43 -2.28
N LEU A 24 4.51 -12.23 -1.71
CA LEU A 24 5.79 -11.77 -1.16
C LEU A 24 5.96 -12.09 0.33
N SER A 25 5.06 -12.86 0.95
CA SER A 25 5.08 -13.10 2.40
C SER A 25 6.38 -13.74 2.91
N SER A 26 7.09 -14.50 2.07
CA SER A 26 8.40 -15.08 2.39
C SER A 26 9.56 -14.07 2.44
N HIS A 27 9.35 -12.84 1.95
CA HIS A 27 10.36 -11.77 1.89
C HIS A 27 10.16 -10.71 2.99
N LEU A 28 9.39 -11.01 4.05
CA LEU A 28 9.16 -10.09 5.17
C LEU A 28 10.26 -10.15 6.25
N ASP A 29 11.40 -10.81 5.98
CA ASP A 29 12.53 -10.82 6.91
C ASP A 29 13.12 -9.40 7.05
N PRO A 30 13.14 -8.81 8.26
CA PRO A 30 13.69 -7.47 8.48
C PRO A 30 15.19 -7.38 8.20
N ASN A 31 15.90 -8.51 8.12
CA ASN A 31 17.34 -8.56 7.82
C ASN A 31 17.61 -8.76 6.33
N GLU A 32 16.59 -9.07 5.52
CA GLU A 32 16.73 -9.22 4.07
C GLU A 32 16.77 -7.83 3.43
N ASN A 33 17.93 -7.46 2.90
CA ASN A 33 18.11 -6.20 2.18
C ASN A 33 18.08 -6.44 0.66
N SER A 34 16.89 -6.79 0.14
CA SER A 34 16.65 -7.07 -1.28
C SER A 34 15.50 -6.21 -1.81
N GLN A 35 15.44 -6.01 -3.12
CA GLN A 35 14.31 -5.30 -3.74
C GLN A 35 12.98 -6.03 -3.52
N ALA A 36 13.00 -7.37 -3.45
CA ALA A 36 11.83 -8.18 -3.14
C ALA A 36 11.35 -7.94 -1.70
N ALA A 37 12.26 -7.84 -0.73
CA ALA A 37 11.95 -7.52 0.66
C ALA A 37 11.35 -6.11 0.80
N THR A 38 11.91 -5.12 0.11
CA THR A 38 11.34 -3.76 0.07
C THR A 38 9.93 -3.77 -0.53
N ALA A 39 9.70 -4.50 -1.64
CA ALA A 39 8.37 -4.64 -2.23
C ALA A 39 7.38 -5.35 -1.28
N ALA A 40 7.83 -6.37 -0.56
CA ALA A 40 7.04 -7.07 0.45
C ALA A 40 6.61 -6.13 1.57
N GLN A 41 7.53 -5.30 2.07
CA GLN A 41 7.24 -4.29 3.09
C GLN A 41 6.24 -3.23 2.59
N VAL A 42 6.37 -2.76 1.34
CA VAL A 42 5.38 -1.84 0.74
C VAL A 42 3.99 -2.48 0.68
N ALA A 43 3.89 -3.72 0.18
CA ALA A 43 2.61 -4.43 0.14
C ALA A 43 2.02 -4.63 1.55
N TYR A 44 2.88 -4.94 2.52
CA TYR A 44 2.50 -5.04 3.93
C TYR A 44 2.03 -3.70 4.51
N CYS A 45 2.63 -2.56 4.19
CA CYS A 45 2.15 -1.26 4.65
C CYS A 45 0.74 -0.93 4.12
N LEU A 46 0.38 -1.44 2.95
CA LEU A 46 -0.88 -1.11 2.26
C LEU A 46 -1.99 -2.15 2.43
N HIS A 47 -1.69 -3.35 2.91
CA HIS A 47 -2.66 -4.47 2.94
C HIS A 47 -3.95 -4.18 3.73
N ASN A 48 -3.86 -3.42 4.82
CA ASN A 48 -5.05 -3.05 5.62
C ASN A 48 -6.02 -2.17 4.83
N GLN A 49 -5.49 -1.25 4.01
CA GLN A 49 -6.34 -0.36 3.18
C GLN A 49 -6.89 -1.09 1.95
N ALA A 50 -6.12 -2.03 1.41
CA ALA A 50 -6.60 -2.95 0.40
C ALA A 50 -7.77 -3.78 0.92
N LEU A 51 -7.64 -4.37 2.11
CA LEU A 51 -8.70 -5.14 2.75
C LEU A 51 -9.94 -4.28 3.03
N ALA A 52 -9.74 -3.07 3.59
CA ALA A 52 -10.83 -2.13 3.82
C ALA A 52 -11.63 -1.86 2.53
N THR A 53 -10.94 -1.59 1.42
CA THR A 53 -11.58 -1.40 0.10
C THR A 53 -12.37 -2.63 -0.36
N LEU A 54 -11.79 -3.83 -0.21
CA LEU A 54 -12.44 -5.08 -0.60
C LEU A 54 -13.68 -5.39 0.24
N SER A 55 -13.67 -4.99 1.51
CA SER A 55 -14.78 -5.12 2.47
C SER A 55 -15.83 -4.01 2.37
N GLY A 56 -15.70 -3.07 1.42
CA GLY A 56 -16.62 -1.95 1.27
C GLY A 56 -16.48 -0.87 2.35
N GLN A 57 -15.36 -0.88 3.10
CA GLN A 57 -14.99 0.16 4.04
C GLN A 57 -14.21 1.29 3.32
N SER A 58 -14.10 2.44 3.98
CA SER A 58 -13.35 3.58 3.47
C SER A 58 -11.85 3.29 3.46
N PHE A 59 -11.17 3.72 2.38
CA PHE A 59 -9.70 3.71 2.30
C PHE A 59 -9.17 4.98 2.97
N ASP A 60 -8.31 4.84 3.97
CA ASP A 60 -7.63 5.95 4.63
C ASP A 60 -6.27 6.22 3.97
N VAL A 61 -6.24 7.26 3.13
CA VAL A 61 -5.03 7.69 2.41
C VAL A 61 -3.96 8.20 3.36
N ALA A 62 -4.31 8.90 4.44
CA ALA A 62 -3.34 9.43 5.39
C ALA A 62 -2.65 8.28 6.14
N GLN A 63 -3.43 7.30 6.62
CA GLN A 63 -2.88 6.13 7.30
C GLN A 63 -2.00 5.28 6.36
N ALA A 64 -2.35 5.16 5.07
CA ALA A 64 -1.52 4.49 4.08
C ALA A 64 -0.14 5.17 3.93
N LEU A 65 -0.14 6.48 3.74
CA LEU A 65 1.08 7.28 3.59
C LEU A 65 1.94 7.26 4.86
N ASP A 66 1.33 7.30 6.03
CA ASP A 66 2.05 7.23 7.31
C ASP A 66 2.66 5.84 7.56
N SER A 67 1.98 4.78 7.11
CA SER A 67 2.53 3.42 7.15
C SER A 67 3.74 3.28 6.22
N LEU A 68 3.69 3.87 5.03
CA LEU A 68 4.82 3.90 4.09
C LEU A 68 6.00 4.72 4.59
N ASN A 69 5.77 5.81 5.34
CA ASN A 69 6.87 6.62 5.88
C ASN A 69 7.78 5.84 6.84
N ARG A 70 7.30 4.74 7.41
CA ARG A 70 8.12 3.83 8.24
C ARG A 70 9.23 3.13 7.44
N LEU A 71 9.11 3.13 6.11
CA LEU A 71 10.08 2.55 5.19
C LEU A 71 11.16 3.54 4.74
N GLU A 72 11.23 4.73 5.36
CA GLU A 72 12.25 5.74 5.05
C GLU A 72 13.69 5.21 5.08
N PRO A 73 14.10 4.35 6.02
CA PRO A 73 15.45 3.79 6.00
C PRO A 73 15.78 2.96 4.75
N GLN A 74 14.78 2.33 4.14
CA GLN A 74 14.95 1.46 2.95
C GLN A 74 14.77 2.22 1.64
N LEU A 75 13.79 3.12 1.58
CA LEU A 75 13.38 3.81 0.35
C LEU A 75 14.00 5.21 0.22
N GLY A 76 14.39 5.81 1.35
CA GLY A 76 14.90 7.17 1.41
C GLY A 76 13.80 8.23 1.41
N HIS A 77 14.10 9.35 2.08
CA HIS A 77 13.17 10.47 2.25
C HIS A 77 12.67 11.05 0.92
N ALA A 78 13.57 11.24 -0.06
CA ALA A 78 13.24 11.83 -1.35
C ALA A 78 12.22 10.98 -2.14
N TYR A 79 12.38 9.66 -2.10
CA TYR A 79 11.44 8.73 -2.73
C TYR A 79 10.05 8.85 -2.12
N LEU A 80 9.96 8.81 -0.78
CA LEU A 80 8.69 8.87 -0.07
C LEU A 80 7.98 10.22 -0.25
N GLN A 81 8.74 11.32 -0.29
CA GLN A 81 8.19 12.65 -0.62
C GLN A 81 7.60 12.67 -2.02
N GLN A 82 8.31 12.14 -3.01
CA GLN A 82 7.80 12.09 -4.38
C GLN A 82 6.59 11.17 -4.51
N PHE A 83 6.58 10.03 -3.81
CA PHE A 83 5.42 9.15 -3.73
C PHE A 83 4.21 9.87 -3.15
N ARG A 84 4.37 10.56 -2.01
CA ARG A 84 3.30 11.35 -1.36
C ARG A 84 2.77 12.43 -2.30
N LYS A 85 3.65 13.17 -2.98
CA LYS A 85 3.26 14.19 -3.97
C LYS A 85 2.42 13.62 -5.10
N ALA A 86 2.84 12.48 -5.67
CA ALA A 86 2.11 11.80 -6.73
C ALA A 86 0.71 11.36 -6.28
N VAL A 87 0.57 10.80 -5.08
CA VAL A 87 -0.72 10.38 -4.51
C VAL A 87 -1.64 11.56 -4.23
N LEU A 88 -1.11 12.65 -3.67
CA LEU A 88 -1.88 13.84 -3.33
C LEU A 88 -2.10 14.78 -4.52
N ASN A 89 -1.52 14.46 -5.69
CA ASN A 89 -1.53 15.27 -6.89
C ASN A 89 -1.08 16.73 -6.63
N VAL A 90 0.01 16.89 -5.88
CA VAL A 90 0.62 18.19 -5.57
C VAL A 90 1.95 18.29 -6.30
N ALA A 91 2.13 19.37 -7.09
CA ALA A 91 3.37 19.68 -7.81
C ALA A 91 4.52 20.01 -6.83
#